data_AF-A0A9D4JET0-F1
#
_entry.id   AF-A0A9D4JET0-F1
#
_cell.length_a   1.000
_cell.length_b   1.000
_cell.length_c   1.000
_cell.angle_alpha   90.00
_cell.angle_beta   90.00
_cell.angle_gamma   90.00
#
_symmetry.space_group_name_H-M   'P 1'
#
loop_
_entity.id
_entity.type
_entity.pdbx_description
1 polymer ?
#
loop_
_entity_poly.entity_id
_entity_poly.type
_entity_poly.pdbx_seq_one_letter_code
_entity_poly.pdbx_strand_id
1 'polypeptide(L)'
;CISDPSNQQGLFEGVGLENRVCPPFENKKNGKVVGESLLEGATKNLTCHPGYSPRDRNNVVSQCKNSQWTKITECAIVCPTFENINNGKVGGDTLFEGATRNLTCNPGYVPRDSNAVLSLCQNGQWTKIPELCPTFENINNGKVEGDTLFEGATRNLTCNPGYSPRDSNAVLSLCQNGQWTQITECVKDCPPFENNSKGNVTGDSLFEVKDCTELLNRDSTKLSGVHTIITPVTHTKVQVLCDMEMDGGGWTVFQKRFNGSEDFYRNFSDYEEGFGTVYAEHWLGLKYIYEMTSHGSYQLRVDIVRSNGSSGYDVYGGFSLQPGTNYTLNVGSRITSNGLLNTTLSFSDGSSSGKPVGNAFTTYDHDVDRYPDNCAVKDQGGWWYNHCNDYINLNGLYRPGQISGRGMNYDSDYGLAASTMMFKSVS
;
A
#
# COMPACT_ATOMS: atom_id res chain seq x y z
N CYS A 1 -26.86 76.01 -29.61
CA CYS A 1 -28.15 75.91 -28.91
C CYS A 1 -29.25 75.56 -29.91
N ILE A 2 -29.97 74.44 -29.65
CA ILE A 2 -31.36 74.08 -30.03
C ILE A 2 -31.61 73.90 -31.56
N SER A 3 -32.33 72.92 -32.11
CA SER A 3 -33.27 71.83 -31.72
C SER A 3 -33.06 70.65 -32.72
N ASP A 4 -33.70 69.48 -32.74
CA ASP A 4 -34.99 68.94 -32.27
C ASP A 4 -34.95 67.39 -32.43
N PRO A 5 -35.39 66.58 -31.46
CA PRO A 5 -35.39 65.13 -31.57
C PRO A 5 -36.79 64.56 -31.91
N SER A 6 -37.20 64.58 -33.18
CA SER A 6 -38.28 63.68 -33.66
C SER A 6 -38.46 63.72 -35.18
N ASN A 7 -37.56 63.05 -35.92
CA ASN A 7 -37.90 62.27 -37.11
C ASN A 7 -36.64 61.74 -37.78
N GLN A 8 -36.43 60.43 -37.70
CA GLN A 8 -36.25 59.59 -38.89
C GLN A 8 -36.06 58.15 -38.41
N GLN A 9 -37.15 57.38 -38.42
CA GLN A 9 -37.05 55.97 -38.74
C GLN A 9 -36.46 55.88 -40.14
N GLY A 10 -35.19 55.48 -40.21
CA GLY A 10 -34.48 55.20 -41.44
C GLY A 10 -33.72 53.90 -41.25
N LEU A 11 -34.12 52.90 -42.03
CA LEU A 11 -33.48 51.60 -42.16
C LEU A 11 -31.97 51.73 -42.26
N PHE A 12 -31.25 51.08 -41.34
CA PHE A 12 -29.96 50.49 -41.66
C PHE A 12 -30.12 48.98 -41.51
N GLU A 13 -30.26 48.31 -42.65
CA GLU A 13 -29.72 46.98 -42.86
C GLU A 13 -28.21 47.04 -42.57
N GLY A 14 -27.85 46.96 -41.29
CA GLY A 14 -26.49 46.69 -40.86
C GLY A 14 -26.38 45.19 -40.78
N VAL A 15 -25.69 44.60 -41.76
CA VAL A 15 -25.21 43.22 -41.76
C VAL A 15 -24.86 42.84 -40.32
N GLY A 16 -25.61 41.91 -39.74
CA GLY A 16 -25.25 41.26 -38.49
C GLY A 16 -23.97 40.47 -38.71
N LEU A 17 -22.84 41.16 -38.82
CA LEU A 17 -21.57 40.59 -38.43
C LEU A 17 -21.68 40.48 -36.92
N GLU A 18 -22.30 39.40 -36.45
CA GLU A 18 -21.83 38.81 -35.20
C GLU A 18 -20.32 38.72 -35.37
N ASN A 19 -19.59 39.67 -34.77
CA ASN A 19 -18.15 39.58 -34.69
C ASN A 19 -17.90 38.29 -33.90
N ARG A 20 -17.73 37.20 -34.63
CA ARG A 20 -17.35 35.91 -34.06
C ARG A 20 -16.02 36.15 -33.39
N VAL A 21 -16.05 36.08 -32.06
CA VAL A 21 -14.88 36.29 -31.22
C VAL A 21 -14.57 34.97 -30.54
N CYS A 22 -13.30 34.61 -30.57
CA CYS A 22 -12.83 33.51 -29.77
C CYS A 22 -12.65 33.97 -28.31
N PRO A 23 -12.85 33.07 -27.33
CA PRO A 23 -12.66 33.40 -25.92
C PRO A 23 -11.20 33.80 -25.62
N PRO A 24 -10.93 34.48 -24.49
CA PRO A 24 -9.58 34.68 -24.00
C PRO A 24 -8.83 33.35 -23.93
N PHE A 25 -7.61 33.33 -24.45
CA PHE A 25 -6.80 32.12 -24.53
C PHE A 25 -6.07 31.91 -23.20
N GLU A 26 -6.35 30.80 -22.50
CA GLU A 26 -5.64 30.45 -21.27
C GLU A 26 -4.18 30.09 -21.54
N ASN A 27 -3.28 30.55 -20.67
CA ASN A 27 -1.85 30.22 -20.79
C ASN A 27 -1.64 28.70 -20.77
N LYS A 28 -0.77 28.22 -21.65
CA LYS A 28 -0.41 26.80 -21.69
C LYS A 28 0.62 26.49 -20.59
N LYS A 29 0.59 25.26 -20.08
CA LYS A 29 1.59 24.79 -19.12
C LYS A 29 2.99 24.96 -19.73
N ASN A 30 3.89 25.62 -19.01
CA ASN A 30 5.28 25.88 -19.40
C ASN A 30 5.46 26.71 -20.71
N GLY A 31 4.44 27.44 -21.14
CA GLY A 31 4.51 28.29 -22.32
C GLY A 31 3.55 29.48 -22.28
N LYS A 32 3.95 30.57 -22.91
CA LYS A 32 3.15 31.78 -23.05
C LYS A 32 2.54 31.83 -24.44
N VAL A 33 1.24 32.13 -24.51
CA VAL A 33 0.54 32.33 -25.79
C VAL A 33 0.35 33.83 -26.01
N VAL A 34 0.93 34.36 -27.08
CA VAL A 34 0.98 35.79 -27.38
C VAL A 34 0.06 36.11 -28.57
N GLY A 35 -0.79 37.10 -28.40
CA GLY A 35 -1.68 37.64 -29.43
C GLY A 35 -2.85 38.41 -28.81
N GLU A 36 -3.08 39.63 -29.27
CA GLU A 36 -3.97 40.61 -28.62
C GLU A 36 -5.41 40.59 -29.16
N SER A 37 -5.59 40.17 -30.42
CA SER A 37 -6.92 40.12 -31.05
C SER A 37 -7.68 38.84 -30.69
N LEU A 38 -8.99 39.00 -30.48
CA LEU A 38 -9.95 37.91 -30.28
C LEU A 38 -10.87 37.68 -31.47
N LEU A 39 -10.72 38.47 -32.54
CA LEU A 39 -11.60 38.43 -33.71
C LEU A 39 -11.41 37.13 -34.52
N GLU A 40 -12.46 36.71 -35.23
CA GLU A 40 -12.40 35.63 -36.22
C GLU A 40 -11.22 35.83 -37.19
N GLY A 41 -10.46 34.77 -37.42
CA GLY A 41 -9.24 34.80 -38.25
C GLY A 41 -7.97 35.26 -37.53
N ALA A 42 -8.05 35.82 -36.31
CA ALA A 42 -6.88 36.20 -35.52
C ALA A 42 -5.98 35.00 -35.21
N THR A 43 -4.68 35.25 -35.02
CA THR A 43 -3.70 34.24 -34.67
C THR A 43 -3.04 34.50 -33.32
N LYS A 44 -2.67 33.42 -32.63
CA LYS A 44 -1.93 33.44 -31.38
C LYS A 44 -0.74 32.49 -31.46
N ASN A 45 0.43 32.95 -31.03
CA ASN A 45 1.68 32.19 -31.13
C ASN A 45 2.12 31.67 -29.76
N LEU A 46 2.53 30.41 -29.69
CA LEU A 46 3.12 29.80 -28.50
C LEU A 46 4.61 30.09 -28.41
N THR A 47 5.05 30.58 -27.26
CA THR A 47 6.47 30.72 -26.89
C THR A 47 6.73 29.93 -25.61
N CYS A 48 7.66 28.98 -25.63
CA CYS A 48 7.97 28.16 -24.46
C CYS A 48 8.85 28.90 -23.45
N HIS A 49 8.68 28.57 -22.16
CA HIS A 49 9.58 29.06 -21.10
C HIS A 49 11.00 28.49 -21.26
N PRO A 50 12.05 29.13 -20.69
CA PRO A 50 13.40 28.58 -20.70
C PRO A 50 13.44 27.13 -20.20
N GLY A 51 14.14 26.25 -20.92
CA GLY A 51 14.21 24.80 -20.62
C GLY A 51 13.12 23.95 -21.28
N TYR A 52 12.17 24.57 -22.00
CA TYR A 52 11.09 23.88 -22.70
C TYR A 52 11.12 24.15 -24.21
N SER A 53 10.67 23.19 -25.01
CA SER A 53 10.53 23.30 -26.46
C SER A 53 9.14 22.83 -26.92
N PRO A 54 8.62 23.33 -28.05
CA PRO A 54 7.34 22.88 -28.59
C PRO A 54 7.42 21.41 -29.01
N ARG A 55 6.43 20.59 -28.63
CA ARG A 55 6.37 19.17 -29.06
C ARG A 55 6.27 19.03 -30.58
N ASP A 56 5.51 19.91 -31.21
CA ASP A 56 5.38 20.00 -32.65
C ASP A 56 5.71 21.42 -33.11
N ARG A 57 6.90 21.58 -33.72
CA ARG A 57 7.37 22.89 -34.21
C ARG A 57 6.48 23.46 -35.31
N ASN A 58 5.70 22.63 -36.00
CA ASN A 58 4.79 23.07 -37.07
C ASN A 58 3.43 23.53 -36.53
N ASN A 59 3.12 23.24 -35.25
CA ASN A 59 1.83 23.55 -34.64
C ASN A 59 1.95 24.53 -33.46
N VAL A 60 2.71 25.61 -33.64
CA VAL A 60 2.92 26.67 -32.64
C VAL A 60 1.97 27.86 -32.80
N VAL A 61 1.09 27.83 -33.80
CA VAL A 61 0.17 28.94 -34.15
C VAL A 61 -1.28 28.48 -34.04
N SER A 62 -2.05 29.14 -33.18
CA SER A 62 -3.50 28.97 -33.08
C SER A 62 -4.20 30.01 -33.94
N GLN A 63 -5.25 29.63 -34.65
CA GLN A 63 -6.10 30.54 -35.41
C GLN A 63 -7.53 30.49 -34.88
N CYS A 64 -8.18 31.64 -34.76
CA CYS A 64 -9.59 31.72 -34.41
C CYS A 64 -10.44 31.32 -35.62
N LYS A 65 -11.17 30.21 -35.52
CA LYS A 65 -12.08 29.70 -36.56
C LYS A 65 -13.40 29.29 -35.92
N ASN A 66 -14.51 29.77 -36.46
CA ASN A 66 -15.87 29.50 -35.96
C ASN A 66 -16.00 29.78 -34.46
N SER A 67 -15.49 30.92 -33.99
CA SER A 67 -15.48 31.29 -32.56
C SER A 67 -14.72 30.31 -31.64
N GLN A 68 -13.83 29.47 -32.20
CA GLN A 68 -12.95 28.57 -31.45
C GLN A 68 -11.50 28.66 -31.92
N TRP A 69 -10.57 28.58 -30.96
CA TRP A 69 -9.13 28.53 -31.27
C TRP A 69 -8.72 27.15 -31.79
N THR A 70 -7.98 27.08 -32.90
CA THR A 70 -7.39 25.81 -33.36
C THR A 70 -6.38 25.29 -32.34
N LYS A 71 -6.28 23.96 -32.25
CA LYS A 71 -5.35 23.31 -31.32
C LYS A 71 -3.91 23.70 -31.65
N ILE A 72 -3.17 24.13 -30.64
CA ILE A 72 -1.72 24.32 -30.68
C ILE A 72 -1.03 23.25 -29.85
N THR A 73 0.24 23.02 -30.16
CA THR A 73 1.12 22.13 -29.42
C THR A 73 1.35 22.60 -27.98
N GLU A 74 2.06 21.79 -27.20
CA GLU A 74 2.48 22.11 -25.84
C GLU A 74 4.00 22.22 -25.72
N CYS A 75 4.45 22.89 -24.67
CA CYS A 75 5.86 23.05 -24.33
C CYS A 75 6.31 21.93 -23.39
N ALA A 76 7.30 21.14 -23.81
CA ALA A 76 7.84 20.01 -23.06
C ALA A 76 9.36 20.15 -22.86
N ILE A 77 9.87 19.55 -21.79
CA ILE A 77 11.31 19.48 -21.54
C ILE A 77 11.94 18.57 -22.60
N VAL A 78 13.13 18.95 -23.08
CA VAL A 78 13.88 18.22 -24.11
C VAL A 78 15.29 17.94 -23.60
N CYS A 79 15.72 16.69 -23.71
CA CYS A 79 17.09 16.29 -23.41
C CYS A 79 18.04 16.54 -24.59
N PRO A 80 19.35 16.69 -24.34
CA PRO A 80 20.35 16.95 -25.39
C PRO A 80 20.37 15.85 -26.46
N THR A 81 20.74 16.20 -27.68
CA THR A 81 21.09 15.20 -28.70
C THR A 81 22.37 14.49 -28.32
N PHE A 82 22.44 13.17 -28.48
CA PHE A 82 23.71 12.45 -28.39
C PHE A 82 24.60 12.85 -29.57
N GLU A 83 25.72 13.50 -29.31
CA GLU A 83 26.72 13.79 -30.34
C GLU A 83 27.66 12.59 -30.51
N ASN A 84 27.74 12.09 -31.75
CA ASN A 84 28.77 11.19 -32.30
C ASN A 84 29.26 10.07 -31.38
N ILE A 85 28.57 8.93 -31.40
CA ILE A 85 29.00 7.71 -30.71
C ILE A 85 30.00 6.95 -31.57
N ASN A 86 31.23 6.85 -31.07
CA ASN A 86 32.27 6.05 -31.71
C ASN A 86 31.90 4.57 -31.67
N ASN A 87 31.85 3.93 -32.85
CA ASN A 87 31.56 2.50 -33.01
C ASN A 87 30.23 2.04 -32.37
N GLY A 88 29.22 2.91 -32.36
CA GLY A 88 27.88 2.58 -31.86
C GLY A 88 26.78 3.41 -32.52
N LYS A 89 25.53 3.10 -32.18
CA LYS A 89 24.31 3.74 -32.67
C LYS A 89 23.37 4.03 -31.50
N VAL A 90 22.60 5.10 -31.62
CA VAL A 90 21.54 5.45 -30.66
C VAL A 90 20.18 5.17 -31.30
N GLY A 91 19.38 4.31 -30.67
CA GLY A 91 17.98 4.08 -31.01
C GLY A 91 17.02 4.97 -30.21
N GLY A 92 15.80 5.17 -30.71
CA GLY A 92 14.71 5.91 -30.03
C GLY A 92 14.15 7.08 -30.84
N ASP A 93 12.87 7.40 -30.60
CA ASP A 93 12.06 8.17 -31.56
C ASP A 93 11.92 9.67 -31.22
N THR A 94 12.22 10.08 -29.96
CA THR A 94 12.08 11.48 -29.53
C THR A 94 13.17 11.91 -28.53
N LEU A 95 13.18 13.20 -28.17
CA LEU A 95 14.11 13.78 -27.18
C LEU A 95 13.38 14.37 -25.96
N PHE A 96 12.07 14.13 -25.83
CA PHE A 96 11.25 14.75 -24.78
C PHE A 96 11.37 14.01 -23.44
N GLU A 97 11.03 14.68 -22.35
CA GLU A 97 10.92 14.09 -21.00
C GLU A 97 10.20 12.75 -21.03
N GLY A 98 10.77 11.75 -20.35
CA GLY A 98 10.28 10.36 -20.34
C GLY A 98 10.71 9.50 -21.53
N ALA A 99 11.35 10.08 -22.56
CA ALA A 99 11.90 9.30 -23.66
C ALA A 99 13.05 8.40 -23.19
N THR A 100 13.16 7.23 -23.79
CA THR A 100 14.29 6.33 -23.60
C THR A 100 15.19 6.26 -24.81
N ARG A 101 16.47 6.00 -24.56
CA ARG A 101 17.50 5.84 -25.59
C ARG A 101 18.27 4.56 -25.35
N ASN A 102 18.42 3.78 -26.42
CA ASN A 102 19.19 2.55 -26.41
C ASN A 102 20.50 2.75 -27.18
N LEU A 103 21.61 2.38 -26.58
CA LEU A 103 22.96 2.48 -27.10
C LEU A 103 23.43 1.10 -27.57
N THR A 104 23.55 0.93 -28.89
CA THR A 104 23.98 -0.33 -29.51
C THR A 104 25.40 -0.21 -30.06
N CYS A 105 26.30 -1.11 -29.68
CA CYS A 105 27.65 -1.18 -30.23
C CYS A 105 27.65 -1.87 -31.61
N ASN A 106 28.57 -1.48 -32.49
CA ASN A 106 28.82 -2.20 -33.75
C ASN A 106 29.35 -3.62 -33.47
N PRO A 107 29.17 -4.59 -34.39
CA PRO A 107 29.69 -5.94 -34.23
C PRO A 107 31.20 -5.96 -33.89
N GLY A 108 31.58 -6.69 -32.83
CA GLY A 108 32.96 -6.75 -32.34
C GLY A 108 33.33 -5.73 -31.26
N TYR A 109 32.41 -4.84 -30.87
CA TYR A 109 32.59 -3.86 -29.79
C TYR A 109 31.63 -4.15 -28.64
N VAL A 110 32.09 -3.94 -27.39
CA VAL A 110 31.28 -4.03 -26.17
C VAL A 110 31.29 -2.69 -25.44
N PRO A 111 30.19 -2.28 -24.79
CA PRO A 111 30.15 -1.02 -24.06
C PRO A 111 31.13 -1.06 -22.88
N ARG A 112 31.86 0.04 -22.68
CA ARG A 112 32.87 0.17 -21.61
C ARG A 112 32.27 0.07 -20.20
N ASP A 113 31.01 0.47 -20.06
CA ASP A 113 30.21 0.32 -18.86
C ASP A 113 29.01 -0.56 -19.21
N SER A 114 28.86 -1.70 -18.54
CA SER A 114 27.75 -2.66 -18.76
C SER A 114 26.37 -2.02 -18.56
N ASN A 115 26.33 -0.87 -17.88
CA ASN A 115 25.12 -0.14 -17.58
C ASN A 115 24.81 1.01 -18.56
N ALA A 116 25.66 1.26 -19.56
CA ALA A 116 25.50 2.37 -20.50
C ALA A 116 24.55 2.05 -21.67
N VAL A 117 23.73 1.02 -21.57
CA VAL A 117 22.91 0.54 -22.70
C VAL A 117 21.60 1.34 -22.81
N LEU A 118 21.08 1.88 -21.70
CA LEU A 118 19.75 2.48 -21.64
C LEU A 118 19.77 3.79 -20.81
N SER A 119 19.27 4.89 -21.39
CA SER A 119 19.13 6.21 -20.73
C SER A 119 17.70 6.76 -20.78
N LEU A 120 17.28 7.44 -19.71
CA LEU A 120 15.97 8.09 -19.57
C LEU A 120 16.14 9.61 -19.60
N CYS A 121 15.28 10.31 -20.34
CA CYS A 121 15.25 11.77 -20.30
C CYS A 121 14.49 12.22 -19.05
N GLN A 122 15.21 12.72 -18.04
CA GLN A 122 14.65 13.20 -16.80
C GLN A 122 15.23 14.58 -16.44
N ASN A 123 14.35 15.55 -16.18
CA ASN A 123 14.70 16.94 -15.88
C ASN A 123 15.64 17.58 -16.93
N GLY A 124 15.45 17.23 -18.21
CA GLY A 124 16.28 17.77 -19.30
C GLY A 124 17.70 17.21 -19.36
N GLN A 125 17.98 16.10 -18.66
CA GLN A 125 19.24 15.37 -18.74
C GLN A 125 18.99 13.88 -18.99
N TRP A 126 19.93 13.24 -19.68
CA TRP A 126 19.93 11.77 -19.80
C TRP A 126 20.46 11.18 -18.51
N THR A 127 19.57 10.53 -17.75
CA THR A 127 19.92 9.76 -16.57
C THR A 127 20.12 8.29 -16.95
N LYS A 128 21.00 7.60 -16.21
CA LYS A 128 21.13 6.15 -16.32
C LYS A 128 19.81 5.52 -15.92
N ILE A 129 19.32 4.55 -16.71
CA ILE A 129 18.13 3.79 -16.34
C ILE A 129 18.48 2.90 -15.13
N PRO A 130 17.72 2.99 -14.01
CA PRO A 130 17.79 2.03 -12.90
C PRO A 130 17.44 0.62 -13.40
N GLU A 131 17.87 -0.43 -12.69
CA GLU A 131 17.68 -1.84 -13.06
C GLU A 131 16.28 -2.10 -13.66
N LEU A 132 16.28 -2.77 -14.81
CA LEU A 132 15.07 -3.02 -15.59
C LEU A 132 14.45 -4.34 -15.19
N CYS A 133 13.14 -4.33 -14.97
CA CYS A 133 12.39 -5.58 -14.86
C CYS A 133 12.24 -6.25 -16.23
N PRO A 134 12.18 -7.59 -16.28
CA PRO A 134 12.09 -8.33 -17.55
C PRO A 134 10.80 -7.99 -18.31
N THR A 135 10.87 -8.02 -19.64
CA THR A 135 9.69 -7.97 -20.50
C THR A 135 8.84 -9.21 -20.28
N PHE A 136 7.57 -9.03 -19.90
CA PHE A 136 6.64 -10.14 -19.77
C PHE A 136 6.36 -10.78 -21.14
N GLU A 137 6.43 -12.11 -21.20
CA GLU A 137 5.86 -12.90 -22.28
C GLU A 137 4.57 -13.56 -21.78
N ASN A 138 3.44 -13.12 -22.34
CA ASN A 138 2.12 -13.77 -22.38
C ASN A 138 1.57 -14.36 -21.05
N ILE A 139 0.60 -13.67 -20.45
CA ILE A 139 -0.21 -14.22 -19.36
C ILE A 139 -1.34 -15.09 -19.95
N ASN A 140 -1.51 -16.29 -19.40
CA ASN A 140 -2.60 -17.19 -19.78
C ASN A 140 -3.96 -16.54 -19.46
N ASN A 141 -4.81 -16.41 -20.47
CA ASN A 141 -6.17 -15.86 -20.37
C ASN A 141 -6.25 -14.42 -19.83
N GLY A 142 -5.19 -13.62 -20.02
CA GLY A 142 -5.17 -12.21 -19.67
C GLY A 142 -4.17 -11.41 -20.49
N LYS A 143 -4.19 -10.10 -20.29
CA LYS A 143 -3.30 -9.13 -20.93
C LYS A 143 -2.75 -8.20 -19.85
N VAL A 144 -1.46 -7.86 -19.97
CA VAL A 144 -0.85 -6.83 -19.14
C VAL A 144 -0.73 -5.54 -19.95
N GLU A 145 -1.16 -4.42 -19.37
CA GLU A 145 -1.02 -3.09 -19.96
C GLU A 145 -0.06 -2.22 -19.15
N GLY A 146 0.82 -1.49 -19.86
CA GLY A 146 1.84 -0.62 -19.27
C GLY A 146 3.12 -0.59 -20.11
N ASP A 147 3.58 0.60 -20.47
CA ASP A 147 4.61 0.80 -21.51
C ASP A 147 6.05 0.89 -20.96
N THR A 148 6.23 0.75 -19.65
CA THR A 148 7.53 0.97 -19.00
C THR A 148 8.01 -0.27 -18.23
N LEU A 149 9.34 -0.36 -18.05
CA LEU A 149 10.07 -1.51 -17.45
C LEU A 149 11.01 -1.07 -16.31
N PHE A 150 10.91 0.19 -15.88
CA PHE A 150 11.83 0.79 -14.91
C PHE A 150 11.43 0.44 -13.48
N GLU A 151 12.39 0.51 -12.56
CA GLU A 151 12.16 0.49 -11.12
C GLU A 151 11.03 1.45 -10.71
N GLY A 152 10.06 0.95 -9.96
CA GLY A 152 8.85 1.68 -9.55
C GLY A 152 7.72 1.71 -10.57
N ALA A 153 7.91 1.17 -11.79
CA ALA A 153 6.85 1.07 -12.78
C ALA A 153 5.76 0.10 -12.29
N THR A 154 4.51 0.47 -12.56
CA THR A 154 3.35 -0.36 -12.27
C THR A 154 2.72 -0.86 -13.56
N ARG A 155 2.29 -2.14 -13.61
CA ARG A 155 1.56 -2.70 -14.74
C ARG A 155 0.21 -3.26 -14.32
N ASN A 156 -0.78 -3.07 -15.18
CA ASN A 156 -2.14 -3.54 -14.91
C ASN A 156 -2.42 -4.88 -15.57
N LEU A 157 -2.92 -5.87 -14.81
CA LEU A 157 -3.42 -7.14 -15.33
C LEU A 157 -4.93 -7.05 -15.63
N THR A 158 -5.31 -7.38 -16.86
CA THR A 158 -6.70 -7.50 -17.31
C THR A 158 -6.97 -8.91 -17.81
N CYS A 159 -7.91 -9.62 -17.21
CA CYS A 159 -8.28 -10.97 -17.65
C CYS A 159 -9.27 -10.96 -18.82
N ASN A 160 -9.23 -12.01 -19.65
CA ASN A 160 -10.17 -12.22 -20.74
C ASN A 160 -11.60 -12.43 -20.19
N PRO A 161 -12.67 -12.13 -20.96
CA PRO A 161 -14.04 -12.36 -20.52
C PRO A 161 -14.27 -13.81 -20.03
N GLY A 162 -14.85 -13.97 -18.85
CA GLY A 162 -15.05 -15.27 -18.20
C GLY A 162 -13.80 -15.80 -17.48
N TYR A 163 -12.86 -14.91 -17.16
CA TYR A 163 -11.71 -15.17 -16.30
C TYR A 163 -11.50 -13.98 -15.34
N SER A 164 -11.10 -14.26 -14.11
CA SER A 164 -10.79 -13.26 -13.08
C SER A 164 -9.37 -13.47 -12.53
N PRO A 165 -8.71 -12.42 -12.01
CA PRO A 165 -7.45 -12.58 -11.31
C PRO A 165 -7.62 -13.51 -10.11
N ARG A 166 -6.68 -14.44 -9.90
CA ARG A 166 -6.72 -15.39 -8.77
C ARG A 166 -6.85 -14.68 -7.41
N ASP A 167 -6.20 -13.53 -7.25
CA ASP A 167 -6.28 -12.72 -6.04
C ASP A 167 -7.01 -11.40 -6.35
N SER A 168 -7.92 -10.99 -5.47
CA SER A 168 -8.75 -9.79 -5.64
C SER A 168 -7.96 -8.46 -5.71
N ASN A 169 -6.65 -8.50 -5.42
CA ASN A 169 -5.75 -7.33 -5.40
C ASN A 169 -4.67 -7.38 -6.51
N ALA A 170 -4.65 -8.42 -7.34
CA ALA A 170 -3.62 -8.68 -8.36
C ALA A 170 -3.72 -7.80 -9.62
N VAL A 171 -4.29 -6.61 -9.48
CA VAL A 171 -4.46 -5.70 -10.62
C VAL A 171 -3.15 -4.99 -10.93
N LEU A 172 -2.19 -4.91 -10.00
CA LEU A 172 -1.00 -4.05 -10.10
C LEU A 172 0.31 -4.79 -9.79
N SER A 173 1.18 -4.95 -10.79
CA SER A 173 2.55 -5.46 -10.62
C SER A 173 3.52 -4.28 -10.48
N LEU A 174 4.37 -4.24 -9.44
CA LEU A 174 5.39 -3.19 -9.25
C LEU A 174 6.78 -3.71 -9.62
N CYS A 175 7.58 -2.94 -10.35
CA CYS A 175 8.98 -3.27 -10.60
C CYS A 175 9.84 -2.90 -9.38
N GLN A 176 10.45 -3.87 -8.71
CA GLN A 176 11.37 -3.68 -7.59
C GLN A 176 12.63 -4.52 -7.74
N ASN A 177 13.81 -3.90 -7.63
CA ASN A 177 15.14 -4.50 -7.80
C ASN A 177 15.26 -5.38 -9.06
N GLY A 178 14.74 -4.91 -10.19
CA GLY A 178 14.78 -5.66 -11.45
C GLY A 178 13.84 -6.89 -11.51
N GLN A 179 12.91 -7.04 -10.56
CA GLN A 179 11.87 -8.08 -10.57
C GLN A 179 10.46 -7.49 -10.38
N TRP A 180 9.46 -8.11 -11.01
CA TRP A 180 8.06 -7.74 -10.79
C TRP A 180 7.56 -8.35 -9.49
N THR A 181 7.04 -7.53 -8.60
CA THR A 181 6.65 -7.92 -7.24
C THR A 181 5.48 -8.89 -7.21
N GLN A 182 4.59 -8.87 -8.20
CA GLN A 182 3.48 -9.81 -8.34
C GLN A 182 3.04 -9.98 -9.79
N ILE A 183 3.00 -11.22 -10.30
CA ILE A 183 2.11 -11.61 -11.39
C ILE A 183 1.25 -12.74 -10.85
N THR A 184 -0.07 -12.63 -10.97
CA THR A 184 -0.95 -13.77 -10.78
C THR A 184 -1.71 -14.10 -12.06
N GLU A 185 -1.99 -15.39 -12.22
CA GLU A 185 -2.69 -15.96 -13.36
C GLU A 185 -4.17 -15.56 -13.40
N CYS A 186 -4.74 -15.46 -14.61
CA CYS A 186 -6.18 -15.34 -14.80
C CYS A 186 -6.82 -16.73 -14.78
N VAL A 187 -7.71 -16.97 -13.82
CA VAL A 187 -8.42 -18.25 -13.63
C VAL A 187 -9.83 -18.15 -14.17
N LYS A 188 -10.36 -19.25 -14.72
CA LYS A 188 -11.67 -19.27 -15.40
C LYS A 188 -12.79 -19.01 -14.39
N ASP A 189 -13.64 -18.04 -14.69
CA ASP A 189 -14.85 -17.76 -13.93
C ASP A 189 -15.80 -18.95 -14.01
N CYS A 190 -16.36 -19.35 -12.87
CA CYS A 190 -17.42 -20.36 -12.89
C CYS A 190 -18.63 -19.77 -13.63
N PRO A 191 -19.28 -20.54 -14.54
CA PRO A 191 -20.45 -20.07 -15.25
C PRO A 191 -21.55 -19.69 -14.25
N PRO A 192 -22.35 -18.65 -14.54
CA PRO A 192 -23.46 -18.26 -13.68
C PRO A 192 -24.41 -19.45 -13.54
N PHE A 193 -24.78 -19.74 -12.29
CA PHE A 193 -25.69 -20.84 -11.97
C PHE A 193 -27.05 -20.56 -12.62
N GLU A 194 -27.43 -21.34 -13.64
CA GLU A 194 -28.79 -21.31 -14.16
C GLU A 194 -29.71 -21.92 -13.10
N ASN A 195 -30.58 -21.10 -12.53
CA ASN A 195 -31.59 -21.48 -11.54
C ASN A 195 -32.57 -22.50 -12.13
N ASN A 196 -32.22 -23.78 -12.10
CA ASN A 196 -33.18 -24.86 -12.29
C ASN A 196 -33.87 -25.15 -10.95
N SER A 197 -35.03 -24.52 -10.79
CA SER A 197 -35.95 -24.55 -9.66
C SER A 197 -36.61 -25.92 -9.45
N LYS A 198 -35.83 -26.97 -9.14
CA LYS A 198 -36.32 -28.28 -8.64
C LYS A 198 -35.36 -29.02 -7.69
N GLY A 199 -34.41 -28.32 -7.06
CA GLY A 199 -33.72 -28.81 -5.87
C GLY A 199 -34.02 -27.88 -4.72
N ASN A 200 -34.35 -28.41 -3.53
CA ASN A 200 -34.30 -27.63 -2.31
C ASN A 200 -32.87 -27.09 -2.19
N VAL A 201 -32.68 -25.82 -2.55
CA VAL A 201 -31.49 -25.08 -2.18
C VAL A 201 -31.64 -24.81 -0.70
N THR A 202 -31.17 -25.75 0.13
CA THR A 202 -30.54 -25.35 1.37
C THR A 202 -29.39 -24.47 0.91
N GLY A 203 -29.57 -23.15 0.93
CA GLY A 203 -28.48 -22.23 0.65
C GLY A 203 -27.34 -22.66 1.56
N ASP A 204 -26.25 -23.14 0.98
CA ASP A 204 -25.02 -23.28 1.74
C ASP A 204 -24.74 -21.86 2.22
N SER A 205 -24.96 -21.66 3.51
CA SER A 205 -24.40 -20.57 4.25
C SER A 205 -22.94 -20.50 3.81
N LEU A 206 -22.46 -19.33 3.37
CA LEU A 206 -21.03 -19.06 3.45
C LEU A 206 -20.73 -19.06 4.95
N PHE A 207 -20.55 -20.27 5.50
CA PHE A 207 -20.54 -20.51 6.92
C PHE A 207 -19.45 -19.64 7.51
N GLU A 208 -19.83 -18.73 8.41
CA GLU A 208 -18.90 -17.79 9.04
C GLU A 208 -17.77 -18.58 9.70
N VAL A 209 -16.56 -18.41 9.18
CA VAL A 209 -15.35 -18.98 9.78
C VAL A 209 -14.80 -17.89 10.67
N LYS A 210 -14.80 -18.11 11.98
CA LYS A 210 -14.52 -17.05 12.94
C LYS A 210 -13.04 -16.82 13.23
N ASP A 211 -12.21 -17.83 13.00
CA ASP A 211 -10.78 -17.82 13.23
C ASP A 211 -10.06 -18.89 12.38
N CYS A 212 -8.74 -18.86 12.38
CA CYS A 212 -7.92 -19.83 11.64
C CYS A 212 -8.08 -21.27 12.15
N THR A 213 -8.51 -21.47 13.41
CA THR A 213 -8.72 -22.82 13.96
C THR A 213 -9.94 -23.47 13.33
N GLU A 214 -11.05 -22.73 13.25
CA GLU A 214 -12.26 -23.19 12.58
C GLU A 214 -12.01 -23.41 11.08
N LEU A 215 -11.21 -22.53 10.46
CA LEU A 215 -10.83 -22.68 9.06
C LEU A 215 -10.13 -24.04 8.82
N LEU A 216 -9.12 -24.34 9.64
CA LEU A 216 -8.35 -25.59 9.53
C LEU A 216 -9.20 -26.83 9.83
N ASN A 217 -10.10 -26.75 10.82
CA ASN A 217 -10.98 -27.86 11.18
C ASN A 217 -11.98 -28.20 10.07
N ARG A 218 -12.42 -27.19 9.31
CA ARG A 218 -13.34 -27.38 8.18
C ARG A 218 -12.62 -27.85 6.92
N ASP A 219 -11.42 -27.34 6.67
CA ASP A 219 -10.62 -27.70 5.51
C ASP A 219 -9.14 -27.83 5.91
N SER A 220 -8.72 -29.07 6.20
CA SER A 220 -7.35 -29.39 6.59
C SER A 220 -6.34 -29.25 5.46
N THR A 221 -6.78 -28.95 4.23
CA THR A 221 -5.89 -28.69 3.08
C THR A 221 -5.47 -27.22 2.98
N LYS A 222 -6.02 -26.34 3.83
CA LYS A 222 -5.62 -24.93 3.88
C LYS A 222 -4.17 -24.80 4.33
N LEU A 223 -3.41 -24.04 3.53
CA LEU A 223 -2.03 -23.70 3.82
C LEU A 223 -1.93 -22.43 4.66
N SER A 224 -0.79 -22.27 5.33
CA SER A 224 -0.43 -21.01 5.98
C SER A 224 -0.48 -19.85 4.99
N GLY A 225 -0.96 -18.69 5.42
CA GLY A 225 -1.13 -17.53 4.56
C GLY A 225 -2.25 -16.63 5.01
N VAL A 226 -2.56 -15.63 4.17
CA VAL A 226 -3.64 -14.69 4.46
C VAL A 226 -4.98 -15.31 4.09
N HIS A 227 -5.91 -15.33 5.05
CA HIS A 227 -7.27 -15.80 4.85
C HIS A 227 -8.27 -14.76 5.31
N THR A 228 -9.50 -14.83 4.81
CA THR A 228 -10.60 -13.98 5.27
C THR A 228 -11.42 -14.75 6.30
N ILE A 229 -11.61 -14.14 7.46
CA ILE A 229 -12.49 -14.62 8.53
C ILE A 229 -13.65 -13.64 8.71
N ILE A 230 -14.69 -14.06 9.41
CA ILE A 230 -15.85 -13.24 9.76
C ILE A 230 -15.94 -13.17 11.27
N THR A 231 -15.85 -11.97 11.84
CA THR A 231 -15.83 -11.82 13.30
C THR A 231 -17.15 -12.28 13.93
N PRO A 232 -17.13 -12.94 15.11
CA PRO A 232 -18.34 -13.53 15.70
C PRO A 232 -19.45 -12.55 16.09
N VAL A 233 -19.11 -11.27 16.33
CA VAL A 233 -20.03 -10.31 16.96
C VAL A 233 -20.58 -9.33 15.94
N THR A 234 -19.71 -8.67 15.18
CA THR A 234 -20.14 -7.69 14.17
C THR A 234 -20.28 -8.27 12.77
N HIS A 235 -19.94 -9.54 12.56
CA HIS A 235 -19.92 -10.20 11.26
C HIS A 235 -19.05 -9.45 10.23
N THR A 236 -17.98 -8.80 10.72
CA THR A 236 -17.07 -8.04 9.88
C THR A 236 -16.09 -8.98 9.21
N LYS A 237 -15.90 -8.83 7.90
CA LYS A 237 -14.87 -9.55 7.15
C LYS A 237 -13.50 -8.96 7.44
N VAL A 238 -12.58 -9.78 7.93
CA VAL A 238 -11.22 -9.37 8.29
C VAL A 238 -10.22 -10.29 7.63
N GLN A 239 -9.17 -9.72 7.03
CA GLN A 239 -8.04 -10.51 6.56
C GLN A 239 -7.09 -10.78 7.74
N VAL A 240 -6.70 -12.04 7.93
CA VAL A 240 -5.79 -12.47 8.99
C VAL A 240 -4.70 -13.36 8.42
N LEU A 241 -3.52 -13.33 9.03
CA LEU A 241 -2.47 -14.30 8.74
C LEU A 241 -2.72 -15.56 9.58
N CYS A 242 -2.96 -16.68 8.90
CA CYS A 242 -3.07 -17.99 9.54
C CYS A 242 -1.76 -18.76 9.40
N ASP A 243 -1.29 -19.33 10.51
CA ASP A 243 -0.32 -20.43 10.48
C ASP A 243 -1.08 -21.75 10.64
N MET A 244 -1.06 -22.57 9.58
CA MET A 244 -1.76 -23.85 9.46
C MET A 244 -0.85 -25.07 9.67
N GLU A 245 0.43 -24.85 9.99
CA GLU A 245 1.44 -25.90 10.00
C GLU A 245 2.07 -26.08 11.40
N MET A 246 2.42 -24.98 12.06
CA MET A 246 3.11 -24.97 13.35
C MET A 246 2.26 -25.58 14.45
N ASP A 247 2.78 -26.60 15.13
CA ASP A 247 2.14 -27.28 16.26
C ASP A 247 0.67 -27.66 15.99
N GLY A 248 0.42 -28.19 14.79
CA GLY A 248 -0.91 -28.59 14.33
C GLY A 248 -1.79 -27.44 13.84
N GLY A 249 -1.20 -26.27 13.56
CA GLY A 249 -1.82 -25.18 12.79
C GLY A 249 -3.00 -24.49 13.45
N GLY A 250 -3.73 -23.68 12.69
CA GLY A 250 -4.94 -23.00 13.11
C GLY A 250 -4.69 -21.75 13.96
N TRP A 251 -3.46 -21.24 13.96
CA TRP A 251 -3.08 -20.04 14.69
C TRP A 251 -3.45 -18.79 13.90
N THR A 252 -4.11 -17.85 14.56
CA THR A 252 -4.38 -16.51 14.03
C THR A 252 -3.31 -15.56 14.54
N VAL A 253 -2.46 -15.07 13.64
CA VAL A 253 -1.39 -14.12 13.98
C VAL A 253 -1.98 -12.72 14.10
N PHE A 254 -1.75 -12.05 15.22
CA PHE A 254 -2.27 -10.70 15.47
C PHE A 254 -1.19 -9.64 15.66
N GLN A 255 0.05 -10.07 15.91
CA GLN A 255 1.21 -9.20 15.91
C GLN A 255 2.36 -9.93 15.23
N LYS A 256 3.05 -9.24 14.32
CA LYS A 256 4.29 -9.75 13.70
C LYS A 256 5.28 -8.62 13.49
N ARG A 257 6.54 -8.84 13.89
CA ARG A 257 7.66 -7.91 13.73
C ARG A 257 8.95 -8.65 13.43
N PHE A 258 9.75 -8.16 12.50
CA PHE A 258 10.98 -8.81 12.03
C PHE A 258 11.95 -7.91 11.25
N ASN A 259 11.57 -6.68 10.86
CA ASN A 259 12.42 -5.81 10.04
C ASN A 259 12.29 -4.30 10.33
N GLY A 260 11.32 -3.88 11.15
CA GLY A 260 11.08 -2.47 11.47
C GLY A 260 10.51 -1.65 10.32
N SER A 261 9.86 -2.29 9.34
CA SER A 261 9.14 -1.58 8.28
C SER A 261 7.92 -0.82 8.78
N GLU A 262 7.38 -1.21 9.94
CA GLU A 262 6.23 -0.53 10.55
C GLU A 262 6.56 0.15 11.88
N ASP A 263 5.97 1.34 12.05
CA ASP A 263 6.03 2.09 13.30
C ASP A 263 4.92 1.67 14.25
N PHE A 264 5.31 1.15 15.42
CA PHE A 264 4.41 0.72 16.49
C PHE A 264 4.23 1.81 17.57
N TYR A 265 4.89 2.96 17.47
CA TYR A 265 4.61 4.10 18.35
C TYR A 265 3.37 4.88 17.87
N ARG A 266 2.20 4.26 18.01
CA ARG A 266 0.92 4.73 17.48
C ARG A 266 -0.07 5.15 18.56
N ASN A 267 -1.07 5.93 18.13
CA ASN A 267 -2.18 6.36 18.98
C ASN A 267 -3.14 5.20 19.29
N PHE A 268 -4.08 5.40 20.21
CA PHE A 268 -5.04 4.37 20.61
C PHE A 268 -5.94 3.92 19.44
N SER A 269 -6.42 4.87 18.62
CA SER A 269 -7.31 4.57 17.50
C SER A 269 -6.67 3.66 16.45
N ASP A 270 -5.38 3.87 16.14
CA ASP A 270 -4.60 3.01 15.25
C ASP A 270 -4.49 1.59 15.83
N TYR A 271 -4.24 1.47 17.14
CA TYR A 271 -4.17 0.17 17.82
C TYR A 271 -5.54 -0.54 17.91
N GLU A 272 -6.63 0.22 18.00
CA GLU A 272 -7.99 -0.30 17.98
C GLU A 272 -8.37 -0.84 16.59
N GLU A 273 -8.08 -0.07 15.54
CA GLU A 273 -8.38 -0.40 14.14
C GLU A 273 -7.42 -1.41 13.51
N GLY A 274 -6.16 -1.44 13.96
CA GLY A 274 -5.09 -2.22 13.32
C GLY A 274 -4.26 -1.39 12.34
N PHE A 275 -3.02 -1.81 12.13
CA PHE A 275 -2.08 -1.15 11.22
C PHE A 275 -1.03 -2.13 10.68
N GLY A 276 -0.29 -1.68 9.66
CA GLY A 276 0.63 -2.51 8.91
C GLY A 276 -0.12 -3.43 7.93
N THR A 277 0.57 -4.46 7.44
CA THR A 277 -0.02 -5.38 6.46
C THR A 277 0.12 -6.83 6.91
N VAL A 278 -0.95 -7.61 6.85
CA VAL A 278 -1.02 -8.98 7.40
C VAL A 278 0.00 -9.96 6.81
N TYR A 279 0.53 -9.71 5.60
CA TYR A 279 1.64 -10.51 5.03
C TYR A 279 3.04 -10.02 5.44
N ALA A 280 3.14 -8.91 6.17
CA ALA A 280 4.37 -8.26 6.63
C ALA A 280 4.28 -7.96 8.15
N GLU A 281 4.96 -6.90 8.63
CA GLU A 281 4.78 -6.43 10.00
C GLU A 281 3.39 -5.81 10.17
N HIS A 282 2.70 -6.18 11.24
CA HIS A 282 1.36 -5.68 11.49
C HIS A 282 0.93 -5.83 12.95
N TRP A 283 -0.11 -5.07 13.26
CA TRP A 283 -0.98 -5.22 14.42
C TRP A 283 -2.41 -5.39 13.92
N LEU A 284 -3.07 -6.48 14.27
CA LEU A 284 -4.38 -6.82 13.69
C LEU A 284 -5.47 -5.81 14.07
N GLY A 285 -5.44 -5.25 15.28
CA GLY A 285 -6.46 -4.36 15.81
C GLY A 285 -7.15 -4.95 17.04
N LEU A 286 -7.19 -4.19 18.13
CA LEU A 286 -7.74 -4.64 19.42
C LEU A 286 -9.22 -5.03 19.31
N LYS A 287 -10.00 -4.32 18.50
CA LYS A 287 -11.43 -4.62 18.33
C LYS A 287 -11.65 -6.01 17.73
N TYR A 288 -10.84 -6.41 16.76
CA TYR A 288 -10.97 -7.73 16.13
C TYR A 288 -10.46 -8.84 17.04
N ILE A 289 -9.35 -8.61 17.75
CA ILE A 289 -8.83 -9.56 18.75
C ILE A 289 -9.88 -9.78 19.84
N TYR A 290 -10.50 -8.72 20.34
CA TYR A 290 -11.61 -8.80 21.30
C TYR A 290 -12.78 -9.62 20.74
N GLU A 291 -13.28 -9.27 19.56
CA GLU A 291 -14.44 -9.97 18.98
C GLU A 291 -14.18 -11.47 18.82
N MET A 292 -13.01 -11.85 18.31
CA MET A 292 -12.65 -13.26 18.11
C MET A 292 -12.46 -14.01 19.43
N THR A 293 -11.85 -13.37 20.43
CA THR A 293 -11.52 -14.03 21.71
C THR A 293 -12.61 -13.89 22.78
N SER A 294 -13.69 -13.16 22.49
CA SER A 294 -14.81 -12.95 23.40
C SER A 294 -15.70 -14.18 23.59
N HIS A 295 -15.66 -15.14 22.64
CA HIS A 295 -16.52 -16.32 22.63
C HIS A 295 -15.71 -17.61 22.47
N GLY A 296 -15.48 -18.29 23.59
CA GLY A 296 -14.79 -19.58 23.64
C GLY A 296 -13.51 -19.51 24.47
N SER A 297 -12.75 -20.59 24.42
CA SER A 297 -11.45 -20.70 25.08
C SER A 297 -10.36 -20.55 24.03
N TYR A 298 -9.40 -19.68 24.30
CA TYR A 298 -8.26 -19.47 23.42
C TYR A 298 -6.96 -19.63 24.20
N GLN A 299 -5.92 -20.09 23.51
CA GLN A 299 -4.55 -20.07 24.00
C GLN A 299 -3.75 -19.01 23.24
N LEU A 300 -2.83 -18.36 23.94
CA LEU A 300 -1.88 -17.41 23.37
C LEU A 300 -0.54 -18.09 23.18
N ARG A 301 0.10 -17.84 22.04
CA ARG A 301 1.49 -18.19 21.79
C ARG A 301 2.28 -16.94 21.44
N VAL A 302 3.48 -16.85 21.98
CA VAL A 302 4.42 -15.78 21.70
C VAL A 302 5.75 -16.37 21.29
N ASP A 303 6.19 -16.05 20.09
CA ASP A 303 7.45 -16.47 19.51
C ASP A 303 8.37 -15.26 19.41
N ILE A 304 9.64 -15.44 19.78
CA ILE A 304 10.67 -14.42 19.70
C ILE A 304 11.92 -14.95 19.00
N VAL A 305 12.65 -14.03 18.39
CA VAL A 305 14.02 -14.26 17.89
C VAL A 305 14.90 -13.15 18.44
N ARG A 306 15.98 -13.53 19.12
CA ARG A 306 16.99 -12.58 19.61
C ARG A 306 17.92 -12.15 18.48
N SER A 307 18.62 -11.04 18.67
CA SER A 307 19.61 -10.52 17.73
C SER A 307 20.74 -11.50 17.37
N ASN A 308 21.05 -12.46 18.25
CA ASN A 308 22.04 -13.51 18.00
C ASN A 308 21.49 -14.72 17.23
N GLY A 309 20.24 -14.67 16.76
CA GLY A 309 19.57 -15.74 16.02
C GLY A 309 18.94 -16.84 16.88
N SER A 310 19.12 -16.81 18.20
CA SER A 310 18.42 -17.76 19.09
C SER A 310 16.92 -17.44 19.12
N SER A 311 16.09 -18.48 19.03
CA SER A 311 14.63 -18.34 19.00
C SER A 311 13.94 -19.15 20.09
N GLY A 312 12.83 -18.62 20.59
CA GLY A 312 12.07 -19.26 21.65
C GLY A 312 10.60 -18.90 21.61
N TYR A 313 9.78 -19.68 22.31
CA TYR A 313 8.36 -19.46 22.43
C TYR A 313 7.82 -19.82 23.81
N ASP A 314 6.72 -19.16 24.17
CA ASP A 314 5.87 -19.47 25.33
C ASP A 314 4.41 -19.63 24.86
N VAL A 315 3.71 -20.61 25.43
CA VAL A 315 2.27 -20.84 25.22
C VAL A 315 1.54 -20.70 26.56
N TYR A 316 0.44 -19.95 26.56
CA TYR A 316 -0.37 -19.65 27.73
C TYR A 316 -1.79 -20.23 27.57
N GLY A 317 -2.24 -20.95 28.60
CA GLY A 317 -3.56 -21.58 28.65
C GLY A 317 -4.62 -20.58 29.08
N GLY A 318 -5.13 -19.81 28.12
CA GLY A 318 -6.12 -18.75 28.33
C GLY A 318 -5.67 -17.43 27.70
N PHE A 319 -6.51 -16.87 26.83
CA PHE A 319 -6.30 -15.58 26.18
C PHE A 319 -7.64 -14.95 25.82
N SER A 320 -7.88 -13.74 26.30
CA SER A 320 -9.02 -12.92 25.89
C SER A 320 -8.75 -11.45 26.19
N LEU A 321 -9.45 -10.57 25.48
CA LEU A 321 -9.53 -9.16 25.84
C LEU A 321 -10.90 -8.88 26.48
N GLN A 322 -10.93 -8.01 27.49
CA GLN A 322 -12.20 -7.57 28.06
C GLN A 322 -12.92 -6.56 27.16
N PRO A 323 -14.26 -6.53 27.20
CA PRO A 323 -15.05 -5.51 26.50
C PRO A 323 -14.82 -4.11 27.05
N GLY A 324 -15.10 -3.09 26.24
CA GLY A 324 -15.03 -1.68 26.63
C GLY A 324 -13.86 -0.95 25.96
N THR A 325 -13.55 0.25 26.44
CA THR A 325 -12.60 1.16 25.78
C THR A 325 -11.13 0.90 26.13
N ASN A 326 -10.83 -0.10 26.95
CA ASN A 326 -9.50 -0.27 27.54
C ASN A 326 -8.85 -1.63 27.20
N TYR A 327 -9.57 -2.52 26.52
CA TYR A 327 -9.08 -3.83 26.04
C TYR A 327 -8.17 -4.57 27.04
N THR A 328 -8.63 -4.70 28.28
CA THR A 328 -7.84 -5.31 29.37
C THR A 328 -7.48 -6.75 29.01
N LEU A 329 -6.19 -7.09 29.07
CA LEU A 329 -5.69 -8.41 28.73
C LEU A 329 -5.95 -9.41 29.85
N ASN A 330 -6.57 -10.53 29.50
CA ASN A 330 -6.69 -11.70 30.36
C ASN A 330 -5.87 -12.86 29.74
N VAL A 331 -4.81 -13.26 30.43
CA VAL A 331 -3.90 -14.35 30.02
C VAL A 331 -3.78 -15.35 31.16
N GLY A 332 -3.93 -16.62 30.85
CA GLY A 332 -3.79 -17.71 31.82
C GLY A 332 -2.34 -18.10 32.08
N SER A 333 -2.13 -19.18 32.84
CA SER A 333 -0.79 -19.67 33.16
C SER A 333 -0.05 -20.16 31.91
N ARG A 334 1.29 -19.99 31.90
CA ARG A 334 2.15 -20.61 30.89
C ARG A 334 2.07 -22.14 30.99
N ILE A 335 1.70 -22.79 29.89
CA ILE A 335 1.53 -24.24 29.79
C ILE A 335 2.69 -24.94 29.08
N THR A 336 3.35 -24.26 28.14
CA THR A 336 4.49 -24.81 27.37
C THR A 336 5.52 -23.70 27.10
N SER A 337 6.80 -24.05 27.06
CA SER A 337 7.90 -23.15 26.67
C SER A 337 9.07 -23.94 26.09
N ASN A 338 9.88 -23.35 25.21
CA ASN A 338 11.15 -23.95 24.77
C ASN A 338 12.40 -23.24 25.34
N GLY A 339 12.25 -22.44 26.39
CA GLY A 339 13.32 -22.18 27.36
C GLY A 339 14.19 -20.95 27.14
N LEU A 340 13.91 -20.08 26.16
CA LEU A 340 14.59 -18.78 26.10
C LEU A 340 13.94 -17.72 26.99
N LEU A 341 12.67 -17.90 27.36
CA LEU A 341 11.86 -16.90 28.04
C LEU A 341 11.92 -17.08 29.55
N ASN A 342 12.85 -16.37 30.20
CA ASN A 342 13.01 -16.38 31.66
C ASN A 342 11.90 -15.58 32.38
N THR A 343 11.28 -14.64 31.66
CA THR A 343 10.18 -13.80 32.15
C THR A 343 8.89 -14.36 31.59
N THR A 344 7.85 -14.43 32.44
CA THR A 344 6.50 -14.79 31.99
C THR A 344 5.72 -13.51 31.70
N LEU A 345 4.79 -13.58 30.75
CA LEU A 345 3.64 -12.69 30.73
C LEU A 345 2.83 -12.96 32.01
N SER A 346 3.22 -12.34 33.12
CA SER A 346 2.52 -12.37 34.39
C SER A 346 1.89 -11.02 34.63
N PHE A 347 0.55 -10.99 34.60
CA PHE A 347 -0.24 -9.80 34.88
C PHE A 347 -0.99 -9.96 36.20
N SER A 348 -0.30 -10.45 37.24
CA SER A 348 -0.87 -10.50 38.58
C SER A 348 -1.01 -9.07 39.09
N ASP A 349 -2.22 -8.68 39.52
CA ASP A 349 -2.27 -7.64 40.55
C ASP A 349 -1.55 -8.21 41.79
N GLY A 350 -0.80 -7.41 42.53
CA GLY A 350 -0.20 -7.88 43.78
C GLY A 350 -1.24 -8.17 44.88
N SER A 351 -2.51 -8.41 44.55
CA SER A 351 -3.63 -8.49 45.48
C SER A 351 -4.22 -9.91 45.53
N SER A 352 -4.28 -10.45 46.73
CA SER A 352 -5.02 -11.66 47.08
C SER A 352 -6.54 -11.46 47.05
N SER A 353 -7.06 -10.51 46.25
CA SER A 353 -8.41 -9.94 46.41
C SER A 353 -9.33 -10.13 45.21
N GLY A 354 -9.35 -11.31 44.58
CA GLY A 354 -10.52 -11.82 43.83
C GLY A 354 -11.14 -10.94 42.73
N LYS A 355 -10.44 -9.93 42.22
CA LYS A 355 -10.86 -9.10 41.08
C LYS A 355 -10.29 -9.67 39.78
N PRO A 356 -10.90 -9.39 38.61
CA PRO A 356 -10.37 -9.88 37.33
C PRO A 356 -8.95 -9.38 37.10
N VAL A 357 -8.06 -10.32 36.84
CA VAL A 357 -6.61 -10.18 36.61
C VAL A 357 -6.37 -9.59 35.21
N GLY A 358 -5.51 -8.58 35.08
CA GLY A 358 -5.16 -7.98 33.79
C GLY A 358 -4.78 -6.50 33.82
N ASN A 359 -3.96 -6.07 32.86
CA ASN A 359 -3.62 -4.66 32.62
C ASN A 359 -4.42 -4.13 31.44
N ALA A 360 -4.78 -2.84 31.48
CA ALA A 360 -5.44 -2.15 30.38
C ALA A 360 -4.41 -1.78 29.30
N PHE A 361 -4.86 -1.71 28.05
CA PHE A 361 -3.99 -1.34 26.93
C PHE A 361 -3.76 0.17 26.91
N THR A 362 -2.50 0.57 26.95
CA THR A 362 -2.09 1.97 27.07
C THR A 362 -1.27 2.40 25.86
N THR A 363 -1.54 3.59 25.33
CA THR A 363 -0.81 4.25 24.24
C THR A 363 -0.35 5.64 24.67
N TYR A 364 0.43 6.32 23.84
CA TYR A 364 0.98 7.64 24.22
C TYR A 364 -0.09 8.71 24.47
N ASP A 365 -1.29 8.53 23.92
CA ASP A 365 -2.44 9.43 24.02
C ASP A 365 -3.60 8.86 24.88
N HIS A 366 -3.48 7.62 25.35
CA HIS A 366 -4.49 6.96 26.19
C HIS A 366 -3.81 6.25 27.38
N ASP A 367 -3.61 7.00 28.46
CA ASP A 367 -2.93 6.54 29.67
C ASP A 367 -3.90 5.86 30.64
N VAL A 368 -3.86 4.53 30.68
CA VAL A 368 -4.67 3.68 31.57
C VAL A 368 -3.83 2.61 32.25
N ASP A 369 -2.51 2.81 32.31
CA ASP A 369 -1.60 1.93 33.01
C ASP A 369 -1.64 2.20 34.53
N ARG A 370 -0.93 1.38 35.31
CA ARG A 370 -0.94 1.44 36.78
C ARG A 370 0.17 2.30 37.35
N TYR A 371 0.92 3.00 36.50
CA TYR A 371 2.07 3.80 36.89
C TYR A 371 1.73 5.30 36.92
N PRO A 372 2.43 6.12 37.74
CA PRO A 372 2.19 7.57 37.77
C PRO A 372 2.54 8.33 36.47
N ASP A 373 3.38 7.75 35.63
CA ASP A 373 3.79 8.33 34.34
C ASP A 373 3.32 7.41 33.21
N ASN A 374 2.99 7.98 32.05
CA ASN A 374 2.59 7.20 30.87
C ASN A 374 3.74 6.29 30.38
N CYS A 375 3.57 4.97 30.52
CA CYS A 375 4.58 4.00 30.12
C CYS A 375 4.72 3.87 28.62
N ALA A 376 3.63 4.01 27.85
CA ALA A 376 3.69 3.98 26.40
C ALA A 376 4.56 5.11 25.82
N VAL A 377 4.59 6.29 26.47
CA VAL A 377 5.50 7.39 26.09
C VAL A 377 6.96 7.02 26.39
N LYS A 378 7.23 6.44 27.57
CA LYS A 378 8.60 6.08 27.97
C LYS A 378 9.16 4.93 27.14
N ASP A 379 8.37 3.90 26.94
CA ASP A 379 8.76 2.63 26.34
C ASP A 379 8.48 2.58 24.83
N GLN A 380 7.87 3.64 24.27
CA GLN A 380 7.72 3.91 22.84
C GLN A 380 6.97 2.82 22.08
N GLY A 381 5.81 2.42 22.60
CA GLY A 381 4.87 1.49 21.94
C GLY A 381 3.60 1.31 22.76
N GLY A 382 2.50 0.87 22.13
CA GLY A 382 1.27 0.52 22.85
C GLY A 382 1.35 -0.88 23.46
N TRP A 383 0.99 -1.03 24.74
CA TRP A 383 1.08 -2.32 25.44
C TRP A 383 0.17 -2.40 26.68
N TRP A 384 0.03 -3.61 27.22
CA TRP A 384 -0.63 -3.88 28.51
C TRP A 384 0.35 -3.71 29.68
N TYR A 385 0.84 -2.48 29.88
CA TYR A 385 1.86 -2.16 30.89
C TYR A 385 1.40 -2.40 32.33
N ASN A 386 2.28 -2.94 33.17
CA ASN A 386 2.11 -2.93 34.62
C ASN A 386 2.91 -1.79 35.26
N HIS A 387 4.16 -1.66 34.83
CA HIS A 387 5.09 -0.61 35.21
C HIS A 387 5.86 -0.14 33.97
N CYS A 388 6.44 1.06 34.03
CA CYS A 388 7.25 1.55 32.91
C CYS A 388 8.63 0.91 32.94
N ASN A 389 9.23 0.76 31.76
CA ASN A 389 10.43 -0.06 31.55
C ASN A 389 10.20 -1.52 31.94
N ASP A 390 8.98 -2.02 31.78
CA ASP A 390 8.71 -3.45 31.91
C ASP A 390 9.60 -4.22 30.91
N TYR A 391 10.13 -5.36 31.36
CA TYR A 391 11.05 -6.17 30.54
C TYR A 391 10.37 -6.81 29.31
N ILE A 392 9.05 -6.71 29.21
CA ILE A 392 8.27 -7.21 28.08
C ILE A 392 7.52 -6.05 27.43
N ASN A 393 7.98 -5.68 26.24
CA ASN A 393 7.27 -4.82 25.31
C ASN A 393 7.61 -5.26 23.88
N LEU A 394 6.75 -6.07 23.27
CA LEU A 394 6.96 -6.52 21.90
C LEU A 394 6.63 -5.45 20.85
N ASN A 395 6.02 -4.34 21.28
CA ASN A 395 5.61 -3.23 20.45
C ASN A 395 6.55 -2.01 20.55
N GLY A 396 7.64 -2.10 21.33
CA GLY A 396 8.64 -1.02 21.46
C GLY A 396 9.40 -0.73 20.17
N LEU A 397 10.36 0.19 20.20
CA LEU A 397 11.13 0.54 19.00
C LEU A 397 11.91 -0.66 18.45
N TYR A 398 11.86 -0.84 17.13
CA TYR A 398 12.63 -1.88 16.46
C TYR A 398 14.12 -1.49 16.39
N ARG A 399 14.92 -2.05 17.30
CA ARG A 399 16.36 -1.80 17.42
C ARG A 399 17.09 -3.11 17.69
N PRO A 400 17.18 -4.01 16.70
CA PRO A 400 17.77 -5.33 16.89
C PRO A 400 19.18 -5.24 17.47
N GLY A 401 19.40 -5.95 18.58
CA GLY A 401 20.69 -6.01 19.27
C GLY A 401 20.97 -4.89 20.28
N GLN A 402 20.08 -3.91 20.44
CA GLN A 402 20.19 -2.90 21.49
C GLN A 402 19.26 -3.23 22.65
N ILE A 403 19.82 -3.42 23.84
CA ILE A 403 19.04 -3.48 25.09
C ILE A 403 18.64 -2.05 25.44
N SER A 404 17.34 -1.77 25.44
CA SER A 404 16.80 -0.43 25.70
C SER A 404 15.41 -0.60 26.29
N GLY A 405 15.09 0.10 27.38
CA GLY A 405 13.72 0.10 27.94
C GLY A 405 12.65 0.55 26.93
N ARG A 406 13.07 1.26 25.87
CA ARG A 406 12.23 1.70 24.75
C ARG A 406 12.17 0.72 23.57
N GLY A 407 12.89 -0.38 23.65
CA GLY A 407 13.09 -1.32 22.55
C GLY A 407 12.07 -2.45 22.55
N MET A 408 12.06 -3.23 21.48
CA MET A 408 11.36 -4.50 21.42
C MET A 408 12.06 -5.54 22.31
N ASN A 409 11.44 -5.87 23.45
CA ASN A 409 12.04 -6.72 24.49
C ASN A 409 11.06 -7.77 25.01
N TYR A 410 11.61 -8.88 25.51
CA TYR A 410 10.88 -9.88 26.31
C TYR A 410 11.62 -10.27 27.60
N ASP A 411 12.86 -9.82 27.76
CA ASP A 411 13.66 -9.98 28.97
C ASP A 411 14.60 -8.77 29.14
N SER A 412 15.36 -8.74 30.23
CA SER A 412 16.34 -7.69 30.53
C SER A 412 17.65 -7.82 29.77
N ASP A 413 17.88 -8.95 29.11
CA ASP A 413 19.21 -9.42 28.74
C ASP A 413 19.48 -9.24 27.24
N TYR A 414 18.43 -9.16 26.41
CA TYR A 414 18.56 -9.12 24.95
C TYR A 414 17.49 -8.29 24.25
N GLY A 415 17.93 -7.46 23.29
CA GLY A 415 17.04 -6.87 22.30
C GLY A 415 16.60 -7.89 21.24
N LEU A 416 15.35 -7.81 20.81
CA LEU A 416 14.76 -8.75 19.85
C LEU A 416 14.99 -8.36 18.39
N ALA A 417 15.17 -9.38 17.53
CA ALA A 417 15.20 -9.26 16.08
C ALA A 417 13.84 -9.61 15.43
N ALA A 418 13.03 -10.45 16.07
CA ALA A 418 11.67 -10.69 15.63
C ALA A 418 10.75 -11.06 16.80
N SER A 419 9.46 -10.79 16.64
CA SER A 419 8.39 -11.25 17.52
C SER A 419 7.17 -11.66 16.71
N THR A 420 6.44 -12.67 17.16
CA THR A 420 5.13 -13.01 16.62
C THR A 420 4.22 -13.39 17.77
N MET A 421 3.03 -12.79 17.83
CA MET A 421 1.98 -13.17 18.78
C MET A 421 0.79 -13.72 18.01
N MET A 422 0.28 -14.86 18.46
CA MET A 422 -0.80 -15.58 17.80
C MET A 422 -1.70 -16.28 18.80
N PHE A 423 -2.97 -16.46 18.46
CA PHE A 423 -3.91 -17.20 19.29
C PHE A 423 -4.62 -18.31 18.51
N LYS A 424 -5.06 -19.34 19.21
CA LYS A 424 -5.76 -20.50 18.64
C LYS A 424 -6.90 -20.90 19.57
N SER A 425 -8.05 -21.26 19.01
CA SER A 425 -9.18 -21.79 19.81
C SER A 425 -8.80 -23.15 20.39
N VAL A 426 -9.13 -23.36 21.65
CA VAL A 426 -9.03 -24.66 22.33
C VAL A 426 -10.44 -25.21 22.49
N SER A 427 -10.65 -26.45 22.03
CA SER A 427 -11.92 -27.18 22.11
C SER A 427 -12.17 -27.76 23.48
#